data_AF-A0A968IWF8-F1
#
_entry.id   AF-A0A968IWF8-F1
#
_cell.length_a   1.000
_cell.length_b   1.000
_cell.length_c   1.000
_cell.angle_alpha   90.00
_cell.angle_beta   90.00
_cell.angle_gamma   90.00
#
_symmetry.space_group_name_H-M   'P 1'
#
loop_
_entity.id
_entity.type
_entity.pdbx_description
1 polymer ?
#
loop_
_entity_poly.entity_id
_entity_poly.type
_entity_poly.pdbx_seq_one_letter_code
_entity_poly.pdbx_strand_id
1 'polypeptide(L)' 'MSNLDRVLDEAMNLPTEQQEMLIQILQRRAIEQRRDQIAHDAQLSLAEFREGKLKIQTAEEAIADLRGFIQND' A
#
# COMPACT_ATOMS: atom_id res chain seq x y z
N MET A 1 -10.05 -15.77 -20.80
CA MET A 1 -9.78 -14.34 -20.52
C MET A 1 -9.68 -14.20 -19.02
N SER A 2 -8.63 -13.55 -18.51
CA SER A 2 -8.57 -13.22 -17.09
C SER A 2 -9.63 -12.17 -16.76
N ASN A 3 -10.04 -12.07 -15.49
CA ASN A 3 -10.97 -11.02 -15.05
C ASN A 3 -10.42 -9.62 -15.37
N LEU A 4 -9.10 -9.46 -15.30
CA LEU A 4 -8.42 -8.20 -15.60
C LEU A 4 -8.55 -7.81 -17.08
N ASP A 5 -8.34 -8.76 -18.00
CA ASP A 5 -8.42 -8.48 -19.45
C ASP A 5 -9.80 -7.93 -19.82
N ARG A 6 -10.87 -8.52 -19.27
CA ARG A 6 -12.24 -8.07 -19.50
C ARG A 6 -12.49 -6.66 -18.95
N VAL A 7 -11.99 -6.35 -17.76
CA VAL A 7 -12.14 -5.01 -17.16
C VAL A 7 -11.39 -3.96 -17.97
N LEU A 8 -10.23 -4.31 -18.53
CA LEU A 8 -9.49 -3.43 -19.44
C LEU A 8 -10.27 -3.19 -20.73
N ASP A 9 -10.82 -4.23 -21.35
CA ASP A 9 -11.64 -4.09 -22.56
C ASP A 9 -12.87 -3.19 -22.31
N GLU A 10 -13.54 -3.36 -21.16
CA GLU A 10 -14.67 -2.51 -20.76
C GLU A 10 -14.23 -1.05 -20.51
N ALA A 11 -13.07 -0.82 -19.89
CA ALA A 11 -12.52 0.51 -19.70
C ALA A 11 -12.16 1.19 -21.03
N MET A 12 -11.63 0.44 -21.99
CA MET A 12 -11.26 0.95 -23.32
C MET A 12 -12.48 1.34 -24.17
N ASN A 13 -13.68 0.85 -23.85
CA ASN A 13 -14.93 1.25 -24.49
C ASN A 13 -15.45 2.63 -24.02
N LEU A 14 -14.88 3.19 -22.95
CA LEU A 14 -15.25 4.54 -22.49
C LEU A 14 -14.71 5.62 -23.44
N PRO A 15 -15.37 6.79 -23.55
CA PRO A 15 -14.78 7.96 -24.21
C PRO A 15 -13.44 8.34 -23.58
N THR A 16 -12.51 8.90 -24.36
CA THR A 16 -11.15 9.26 -23.90
C THR A 16 -11.15 10.06 -22.59
N GLU A 17 -12.01 11.07 -22.48
CA GLU A 17 -12.15 11.87 -21.26
C GLU A 17 -12.54 11.02 -20.04
N GLN A 18 -13.45 10.06 -20.22
CA GLN A 18 -13.88 9.16 -19.15
C GLN A 18 -12.80 8.12 -18.79
N GLN A 19 -11.97 7.70 -19.75
CA GLN A 19 -10.80 6.87 -19.47
C GLN A 19 -9.80 7.61 -18.58
N GLU A 20 -9.50 8.88 -18.89
CA GLU A 20 -8.63 9.72 -18.06
C GLU A 20 -9.21 9.93 -16.65
N MET A 21 -10.52 10.16 -16.53
CA MET A 21 -11.19 10.23 -15.24
C MET A 21 -11.08 8.92 -14.46
N LEU A 22 -11.30 7.78 -15.12
CA LEU A 22 -11.20 6.46 -14.49
C LEU A 22 -9.80 6.21 -13.93
N ILE A 23 -8.75 6.55 -14.70
CA ILE A 23 -7.35 6.44 -14.26
C ILE A 23 -7.14 7.24 -12.97
N GLN A 24 -7.59 8.49 -12.93
CA GLN A 24 -7.44 9.34 -11.75
C GLN A 24 -8.20 8.79 -10.54
N ILE A 25 -9.42 8.29 -10.74
CA ILE A 25 -10.24 7.69 -9.67
C ILE A 25 -9.56 6.45 -9.10
N LEU A 26 -9.08 5.54 -9.96
CA LEU A 26 -8.40 4.32 -9.54
C LEU A 26 -7.11 4.63 -8.80
N GLN A 27 -6.33 5.60 -9.29
CA GLN A 27 -5.11 6.04 -8.62
C GLN A 27 -5.40 6.57 -7.22
N ARG A 28 -6.41 7.43 -7.06
CA ARG A 28 -6.81 7.96 -5.74
C ARG A 28 -7.25 6.85 -4.81
N ARG A 29 -8.11 5.93 -5.27
CA ARG A 29 -8.59 4.80 -4.47
C ARG A 29 -7.45 3.88 -4.03
N ALA A 30 -6.51 3.58 -4.92
CA ALA A 30 -5.34 2.77 -4.59
C ALA A 30 -4.45 3.45 -3.53
N ILE A 31 -4.29 4.78 -3.59
CA ILE A 31 -3.57 5.55 -2.57
C ILE A 31 -4.30 5.46 -1.22
N GLU A 32 -5.62 5.68 -1.18
CA GLU A 32 -6.37 5.61 0.08
C GLU A 32 -6.35 4.20 0.66
N GLN A 33 -6.53 3.16 -0.15
CA GLN A 33 -6.42 1.78 0.32
C GLN A 33 -5.03 1.47 0.90
N ARG A 34 -3.96 2.00 0.29
CA ARG A 34 -2.60 1.85 0.82
C ARG A 34 -2.43 2.60 2.15
N ARG A 35 -3.04 3.78 2.30
CA ARG A 35 -3.02 4.52 3.57
C ARG A 35 -3.76 3.79 4.68
N ASP A 36 -4.92 3.21 4.37
CA ASP A 36 -5.69 2.40 5.31
C ASP A 36 -4.89 1.18 5.79
N GLN A 37 -4.20 0.50 4.86
CA GLN A 37 -3.31 -0.62 5.21
C GLN A 37 -2.18 -0.17 6.15
N ILE A 38 -1.50 0.94 5.82
CA ILE A 38 -0.42 1.48 6.67
C ILE A 38 -0.95 1.85 8.06
N ALA A 39 -2.14 2.46 8.14
CA ALA A 39 -2.76 2.82 9.41
C ALA A 39 -3.10 1.57 10.25
N HIS A 40 -3.61 0.53 9.62
CA HIS A 40 -3.90 -0.75 10.27
C HIS A 40 -2.62 -1.41 10.79
N ASP A 41 -1.58 -1.51 9.96
CA ASP A 41 -0.30 -2.12 10.32
C ASP A 41 0.38 -1.35 11.46
N ALA A 42 0.29 -0.01 11.47
CA ALA A 42 0.79 0.83 12.54
C ALA A 42 0.04 0.59 13.87
N GLN A 43 -1.29 0.42 13.82
CA GLN A 43 -2.09 0.10 15.02
C GLN A 43 -1.72 -1.27 15.58
N LEU A 44 -1.57 -2.28 14.73
CA LEU A 44 -1.13 -3.62 15.12
C LEU A 44 0.26 -3.58 15.76
N SER A 45 1.22 -2.94 15.09
CA SER A 45 2.59 -2.79 15.59
C SER A 45 2.63 -2.11 16.96
N LEU A 46 1.81 -1.08 17.16
CA LEU A 46 1.72 -0.39 18.46
C LEU A 46 1.12 -1.28 19.55
N ALA A 47 0.11 -2.09 19.23
CA ALA A 47 -0.47 -3.05 20.17
C ALA A 47 0.56 -4.11 20.58
N GLU A 48 1.28 -4.70 19.62
CA GLU A 48 2.31 -5.70 19.89
C GLU A 48 3.47 -5.14 20.72
N PHE A 49 3.86 -3.89 20.46
CA PHE A 49 4.84 -3.19 21.30
C PHE A 49 4.36 -3.04 22.75
N ARG A 50 3.11 -2.61 22.94
CA ARG A 50 2.51 -2.46 24.28
C ARG A 50 2.36 -3.79 25.02
N GLU A 51 2.16 -4.88 24.30
CA GLU A 51 2.13 -6.24 24.83
C GLU A 51 3.53 -6.82 25.11
N GLY A 52 4.61 -6.10 24.79
CA GLY A 52 5.98 -6.53 25.00
C GLY A 52 6.48 -7.58 23.99
N LYS A 53 5.75 -7.79 22.89
CA LYS A 53 6.14 -8.72 21.82
C LYS A 53 7.24 -8.15 20.92
N LEU A 54 7.34 -6.82 20.84
CA LEU A 54 8.36 -6.11 20.07
C LEU A 54 9.46 -5.57 20.99
N LYS A 55 10.68 -5.53 20.47
CA LYS A 55 11.84 -4.98 21.18
C LYS A 55 11.78 -3.46 21.19
N ILE A 56 12.24 -2.87 22.29
CA ILE A 56 12.49 -1.43 22.36
C ILE A 56 13.73 -1.14 21.51
N GLN A 57 13.60 -0.19 20.60
CA GLN A 57 14.68 0.31 19.76
C GLN A 57 14.44 1.80 19.50
N THR A 58 15.54 2.53 19.30
CA THR A 58 15.50 3.90 18.81
C THR A 58 15.09 3.93 17.34
N ALA A 59 14.64 5.09 16.87
CA ALA A 59 14.33 5.27 15.46
C ALA A 59 15.57 5.03 14.56
N GLU A 60 16.76 5.40 15.04
CA GLU A 60 18.02 5.24 14.30
C GLU A 60 18.39 3.77 14.11
N GLU A 61 18.28 2.96 15.17
CA GLU A 61 18.48 1.50 15.11
C GLU A 61 17.48 0.85 14.16
N ALA A 62 16.19 1.18 14.28
CA ALA A 62 15.14 0.64 13.42
C ALA A 62 15.37 0.96 11.93
N ILE A 63 15.81 2.20 11.63
CA ILE A 63 16.10 2.63 10.25
C ILE A 63 17.35 1.93 9.71
N ALA A 64 18.37 1.72 10.53
CA ALA A 64 19.59 1.01 10.14
C ALA A 64 19.27 -0.46 9.78
N ASP A 65 18.50 -1.15 10.62
CA ASP A 65 18.07 -2.53 10.40
C ASP A 65 17.23 -2.64 9.10
N LEU A 66 16.28 -1.73 8.89
CA LEU A 66 15.45 -1.70 7.69
C LEU A 66 16.29 -1.52 6.42
N ARG A 67 17.28 -0.61 6.45
CA ARG A 67 18.19 -0.39 5.30
C ARG A 67 19.02 -1.64 5.02
N GLY A 68 19.53 -2.29 6.05
CA GLY A 68 20.28 -3.55 5.91
C GLY A 68 19.44 -4.68 5.33
N PHE A 69 18.15 -4.75 5.70
CA PHE A 69 17.21 -5.72 5.14
C PHE A 69 16.96 -5.47 3.65
N ILE A 70 16.59 -4.24 3.27
CA ILE A 70 16.27 -3.88 1.86
C ILE A 70 17.47 -4.05 0.91
N GLN A 71 18.70 -3.92 1.41
CA GLN A 71 19.90 -4.10 0.59
C GLN A 71 20.26 -5.57 0.34
N ASN A 72 19.67 -6.50 1.09
CA ASN A 72 19.96 -7.93 1.04
C ASN A 72 18.82 -8.78 0.43
N ASP A 73 17.69 -8.16 0.07
CA ASP A 73 16.57 -8.74 -0.68
C ASP A 73 16.71 -8.47 -2.20
#